data_AF-D5EL63-F1
#
_entry.id   AF-D5EL63-F1
#
_cell.length_a   1.000
_cell.length_b   1.000
_cell.length_c   1.000
_cell.angle_alpha   90.00
_cell.angle_beta   90.00
_cell.angle_gamma   90.00
#
_symmetry.space_group_name_H-M   'P 1'
#
loop_
_entity.id
_entity.type
_entity.pdbx_description
1 polymer ?
#
loop_
_entity_poly.entity_id
_entity_poly.type
_entity_poly.pdbx_seq_one_letter_code
_entity_poly.pdbx_strand_id
1 'polypeptide(L)'
;MKKKLYQGTTAATTITSLLAATQAHASVVHFDISNAFSASLGGSNVGWDIDDDGTDDANFRVFNTFNDLDVVDANGANFGGVVAGNDLVNQSTGYVVSASRAFDGSITFLYSGAFRDLSGWTSGVSGYFGFRFDSGGTKYGWAQATVTANSGVTITEWAYEDSGASIEVGVVPEPAGAATGLGLLALGAAGVRRWRGHRSSRS
;
A
#
# COMPACT_ATOMS: atom_id res chain seq x y z
N MET A 1 -16.11 9.70 80.28
CA MET A 1 -16.39 8.97 79.02
C MET A 1 -16.17 9.92 77.83
N LYS A 2 -15.12 9.71 77.02
CA LYS A 2 -14.96 10.38 75.71
C LYS A 2 -14.49 9.32 74.70
N LYS A 3 -15.41 8.84 73.86
CA LYS A 3 -15.14 7.92 72.75
C LYS A 3 -14.60 8.75 71.57
N LYS A 4 -13.35 8.50 71.15
CA LYS A 4 -12.82 8.98 69.85
C LYS A 4 -13.23 7.98 68.77
N LEU A 5 -14.03 8.44 67.81
CA LEU A 5 -14.35 7.72 66.57
C LEU A 5 -13.25 8.02 65.54
N TYR A 6 -12.55 6.98 65.08
CA TYR A 6 -11.67 7.06 63.92
C TYR A 6 -12.51 6.79 62.66
N GLN A 7 -12.60 7.79 61.78
CA GLN A 7 -13.16 7.63 60.45
C GLN A 7 -12.05 7.15 59.51
N GLY A 8 -12.17 5.90 59.04
CA GLY A 8 -11.29 5.34 58.02
C GLY A 8 -11.78 5.76 56.65
N THR A 9 -11.00 6.60 55.96
CA THR A 9 -11.26 7.02 54.59
C THR A 9 -10.68 5.97 53.64
N THR A 10 -11.53 5.11 53.08
CA THR A 10 -11.12 4.13 52.06
C THR A 10 -10.91 4.85 50.73
N ALA A 11 -9.66 5.04 50.32
CA ALA A 11 -9.33 5.55 49.00
C ALA A 11 -9.60 4.46 47.96
N ALA A 12 -10.55 4.71 47.06
CA ALA A 12 -10.79 3.87 45.89
C ALA A 12 -9.76 4.22 44.80
N THR A 13 -8.79 3.33 44.59
CA THR A 13 -7.82 3.45 43.50
C THR A 13 -8.43 2.89 42.22
N THR A 14 -8.87 3.77 41.31
CA THR A 14 -9.33 3.38 39.98
C THR A 14 -8.12 3.06 39.11
N ILE A 15 -7.96 1.80 38.70
CA ILE A 15 -6.96 1.39 37.72
C ILE A 15 -7.55 1.63 36.33
N THR A 16 -7.21 2.76 35.71
CA THR A 16 -7.54 3.02 34.30
C THR A 16 -6.54 2.26 33.44
N SER A 17 -6.93 1.09 32.93
CA SER A 17 -6.16 0.37 31.92
C SER A 17 -6.13 1.18 30.62
N LEU A 18 -4.97 1.73 30.28
CA LEU A 18 -4.70 2.40 29.02
C LEU A 18 -4.60 1.33 27.92
N LEU A 19 -5.73 0.96 27.31
CA LEU A 19 -5.73 0.20 26.05
C LEU A 19 -5.26 1.16 24.96
N ALA A 20 -3.96 1.12 24.66
CA ALA A 20 -3.45 1.71 23.42
C ALA A 20 -4.07 0.92 22.26
N ALA A 21 -5.10 1.47 21.64
CA ALA A 21 -5.58 1.00 20.35
C ALA A 21 -4.46 1.25 19.34
N THR A 22 -3.62 0.25 19.10
CA THR A 22 -2.77 0.23 17.93
C THR A 22 -3.71 0.25 16.73
N GLN A 23 -3.67 1.32 15.93
CA GLN A 23 -4.27 1.26 14.60
C GLN A 23 -3.63 0.05 13.92
N ALA A 24 -4.43 -0.99 13.67
CA ALA A 24 -4.00 -2.06 12.81
C ALA A 24 -3.74 -1.39 11.46
N HIS A 25 -2.47 -1.35 11.04
CA HIS A 25 -2.15 -1.00 9.66
C HIS A 25 -2.91 -2.02 8.82
N ALA A 26 -3.80 -1.53 7.95
CA ALA A 26 -4.62 -2.39 7.13
C ALA A 26 -3.71 -3.36 6.37
N SER A 27 -4.04 -4.64 6.42
CA SER A 27 -3.32 -5.65 5.65
C SER A 27 -3.41 -5.26 4.18
N VAL A 28 -2.28 -5.16 3.48
CA VAL A 28 -2.29 -5.00 2.02
C VAL A 28 -3.09 -6.17 1.44
N VAL A 29 -4.20 -5.86 0.77
CA VAL A 29 -5.16 -6.89 0.38
C VAL A 29 -4.84 -7.45 -1.00
N HIS A 30 -4.34 -6.60 -1.89
CA HIS A 30 -3.95 -7.00 -3.22
C HIS A 30 -2.50 -6.57 -3.49
N PHE A 31 -1.71 -7.49 -4.04
CA PHE A 31 -0.34 -7.27 -4.48
C PHE A 31 -0.11 -8.07 -5.76
N ASP A 32 0.19 -7.36 -6.85
CA ASP A 32 0.40 -7.96 -8.16
C ASP A 32 1.81 -7.66 -8.67
N ILE A 33 2.51 -8.73 -9.03
CA ILE A 33 3.83 -8.73 -9.67
C ILE A 33 3.81 -9.51 -10.99
N SER A 34 2.70 -10.19 -11.29
CA SER A 34 2.53 -11.03 -12.47
C SER A 34 2.14 -10.24 -13.71
N ASN A 35 1.49 -9.10 -13.53
CA ASN A 35 0.93 -8.30 -14.62
C ASN A 35 1.75 -7.04 -14.92
N ALA A 36 3.08 -7.12 -14.82
CA ALA A 36 3.96 -6.02 -15.22
C ALA A 36 3.74 -5.62 -16.69
N PHE A 37 3.71 -4.31 -16.96
CA PHE A 37 3.47 -3.78 -18.31
C PHE A 37 4.30 -2.51 -18.57
N SER A 38 4.30 -2.05 -19.81
CA SER A 38 4.99 -0.82 -20.21
C SER A 38 4.18 -0.03 -21.22
N ALA A 39 4.21 1.29 -21.09
CA ALA A 39 3.72 2.23 -22.08
C ALA A 39 4.91 3.02 -22.64
N SER A 40 5.08 3.01 -23.96
CA SER A 40 6.22 3.62 -24.64
C SER A 40 5.80 4.78 -25.54
N LEU A 41 6.67 5.77 -25.67
CA LEU A 41 6.57 6.79 -26.71
C LEU A 41 6.58 6.12 -28.09
N GLY A 42 5.75 6.62 -29.01
CA GLY A 42 5.55 5.97 -30.31
C GLY A 42 4.66 4.72 -30.27
N GLY A 43 4.21 4.30 -29.08
CA GLY A 43 3.36 3.14 -28.86
C GLY A 43 1.86 3.44 -28.98
N SER A 44 1.08 2.46 -28.52
CA SER A 44 -0.37 2.57 -28.33
C SER A 44 -0.70 2.90 -26.88
N ASN A 45 -1.91 3.38 -26.63
CA ASN A 45 -2.43 3.52 -25.27
C ASN A 45 -2.47 2.16 -24.55
N VAL A 46 -2.23 2.18 -23.24
CA VAL A 46 -2.26 0.99 -22.39
C VAL A 46 -3.24 1.22 -21.25
N GLY A 47 -4.26 0.37 -21.18
CA GLY A 47 -5.18 0.30 -20.06
C GLY A 47 -4.53 -0.36 -18.86
N TRP A 48 -4.85 0.12 -17.67
CA TRP A 48 -4.44 -0.47 -16.40
C TRP A 48 -5.66 -0.76 -15.56
N ASP A 49 -6.04 -2.04 -15.54
CA ASP A 49 -7.02 -2.64 -14.63
C ASP A 49 -6.28 -3.00 -13.33
N ILE A 50 -6.55 -2.25 -12.26
CA ILE A 50 -5.82 -2.32 -10.99
C ILE A 50 -6.40 -3.41 -10.08
N ASP A 51 -7.71 -3.64 -10.17
CA ASP A 51 -8.46 -4.57 -9.31
C ASP A 51 -8.94 -5.86 -10.00
N ASP A 52 -8.62 -6.03 -11.29
CA ASP A 52 -8.93 -7.20 -12.12
C ASP A 52 -10.44 -7.41 -12.31
N ASP A 53 -11.22 -6.31 -12.36
CA ASP A 53 -12.67 -6.36 -12.60
C ASP A 53 -13.06 -6.44 -14.10
N GLY A 54 -12.06 -6.33 -14.98
CA GLY A 54 -12.22 -6.33 -16.43
C GLY A 54 -12.41 -4.94 -17.06
N THR A 55 -12.30 -3.88 -16.26
CA THR A 55 -12.38 -2.47 -16.68
C THR A 55 -11.09 -1.75 -16.35
N ASP A 56 -10.56 -0.96 -17.29
CA ASP A 56 -9.40 -0.13 -17.00
C ASP A 56 -9.76 0.98 -16.00
N ASP A 57 -8.99 1.07 -14.90
CA ASP A 57 -9.06 2.14 -13.89
C ASP A 57 -8.23 3.36 -14.28
N ALA A 58 -7.10 3.12 -14.94
CA ALA A 58 -6.22 4.16 -15.46
C ALA A 58 -5.84 3.88 -16.91
N ASN A 59 -5.48 4.94 -17.64
CA ASN A 59 -5.02 4.82 -19.01
C ASN A 59 -3.70 5.56 -19.21
N PHE A 60 -2.68 4.84 -19.65
CA PHE A 60 -1.45 5.42 -20.14
C PHE A 60 -1.65 5.85 -21.59
N ARG A 61 -1.82 7.17 -21.80
CA ARG A 61 -2.10 7.75 -23.12
C ARG A 61 -0.81 8.19 -23.78
N VAL A 62 -0.63 7.79 -25.04
CA VAL A 62 0.53 8.13 -25.86
C VAL A 62 0.11 9.15 -26.93
N PHE A 63 0.71 10.34 -26.91
CA PHE A 63 0.47 11.37 -27.92
C PHE A 63 1.66 11.45 -28.88
N ASN A 64 1.59 10.65 -29.96
CA ASN A 64 2.68 10.50 -30.92
C ASN A 64 3.09 11.81 -31.64
N THR A 65 2.16 12.76 -31.79
CA THR A 65 2.46 14.06 -32.40
C THR A 65 3.48 14.87 -31.59
N PHE A 66 3.47 14.72 -30.26
CA PHE A 66 4.30 15.49 -29.35
C PHE A 66 5.36 14.66 -28.64
N ASN A 67 5.32 13.33 -28.78
CA ASN A 67 6.08 12.37 -27.98
C ASN A 67 5.80 12.55 -26.48
N ASP A 68 4.51 12.63 -26.16
CA ASP A 68 4.05 12.75 -24.78
C ASP A 68 3.49 11.42 -24.28
N LEU A 69 3.63 11.19 -22.98
CA LEU A 69 3.09 10.05 -22.26
C LEU A 69 2.48 10.53 -20.94
N ASP A 70 1.18 10.32 -20.81
CA ASP A 70 0.40 10.70 -19.64
C ASP A 70 -0.21 9.46 -18.99
N VAL A 71 -0.46 9.51 -17.69
CA VAL A 71 -1.46 8.65 -17.04
C VAL A 71 -2.63 9.50 -16.61
N VAL A 72 -3.83 9.00 -16.90
CA VAL A 72 -5.07 9.70 -16.63
C VAL A 72 -6.14 8.73 -16.18
N ASP A 73 -7.19 9.28 -15.59
CA ASP A 73 -8.43 8.57 -15.32
C ASP A 73 -8.99 7.84 -16.54
N ALA A 74 -9.43 6.60 -16.30
CA ALA A 74 -10.19 5.80 -17.25
C ALA A 74 -11.59 5.54 -16.70
N ASN A 75 -12.59 5.66 -17.56
CA ASN A 75 -13.97 5.23 -17.30
C ASN A 75 -14.64 5.80 -16.02
N GLY A 76 -14.15 6.92 -15.49
CA GLY A 76 -14.69 7.51 -14.26
C GLY A 76 -14.26 6.81 -12.98
N ALA A 77 -13.19 6.00 -13.04
CA ALA A 77 -12.58 5.34 -11.89
C ALA A 77 -11.87 6.33 -10.94
N ASN A 78 -11.91 7.65 -11.22
CA ASN A 78 -11.32 8.70 -10.40
C ASN A 78 -9.86 8.40 -10.03
N PHE A 79 -9.10 7.83 -10.98
CA PHE A 79 -7.70 7.56 -10.77
C PHE A 79 -6.96 8.87 -10.49
N GLY A 80 -6.00 8.84 -9.57
CA GLY A 80 -5.06 9.93 -9.42
C GLY A 80 -3.80 9.54 -8.66
N GLY A 81 -2.66 10.10 -9.07
CA GLY A 81 -1.38 9.90 -8.41
C GLY A 81 -1.12 10.92 -7.31
N VAL A 82 -0.36 10.55 -6.28
CA VAL A 82 0.04 11.45 -5.20
C VAL A 82 1.01 12.51 -5.72
N VAL A 83 0.64 13.78 -5.55
CA VAL A 83 1.41 14.92 -6.08
C VAL A 83 1.89 15.89 -4.98
N ALA A 84 2.93 16.65 -5.30
CA ALA A 84 3.32 17.85 -4.58
C ALA A 84 3.28 19.04 -5.56
N GLY A 85 2.24 19.87 -5.45
CA GLY A 85 1.89 20.78 -6.54
C GLY A 85 1.30 19.97 -7.69
N ASN A 86 1.91 20.05 -8.87
CA ASN A 86 1.49 19.29 -10.05
C ASN A 86 2.38 18.06 -10.32
N ASP A 87 3.46 17.89 -9.56
CA ASP A 87 4.45 16.85 -9.85
C ASP A 87 4.10 15.56 -9.11
N LEU A 88 4.08 14.44 -9.82
CA LEU A 88 4.03 13.11 -9.21
C LEU A 88 5.33 12.85 -8.45
N VAL A 89 5.19 12.55 -7.17
CA VAL A 89 6.34 12.46 -6.25
C VAL A 89 6.83 11.02 -6.17
N ASN A 90 8.13 10.82 -6.36
CA ASN A 90 8.79 9.56 -6.04
C ASN A 90 8.83 9.35 -4.52
N GLN A 91 8.09 8.35 -4.03
CA GLN A 91 7.91 8.06 -2.62
C GLN A 91 8.94 7.07 -2.10
N SER A 92 9.32 7.24 -0.83
CA SER A 92 10.10 6.24 -0.11
C SER A 92 9.21 5.14 0.46
N THR A 93 9.78 3.96 0.69
CA THR A 93 9.10 2.86 1.40
C THR A 93 8.65 3.30 2.79
N GLY A 94 7.46 2.88 3.23
CA GLY A 94 6.83 3.31 4.48
C GLY A 94 6.10 4.66 4.39
N TYR A 95 6.13 5.34 3.23
CA TYR A 95 5.28 6.50 3.00
C TYR A 95 3.80 6.09 3.01
N VAL A 96 2.98 6.80 3.78
CA VAL A 96 1.54 6.52 3.89
C VAL A 96 0.75 7.23 2.80
N VAL A 97 0.10 6.47 1.93
CA VAL A 97 -0.89 6.92 0.94
C VAL A 97 -2.28 6.87 1.58
N SER A 98 -3.00 8.00 1.57
CA SER A 98 -4.29 8.14 2.26
C SER A 98 -5.08 9.33 1.74
N ALA A 99 -6.32 9.48 2.23
CA ALA A 99 -7.22 10.60 1.92
C ALA A 99 -6.64 11.99 2.24
N SER A 100 -5.62 12.09 3.11
CA SER A 100 -5.01 13.37 3.48
C SER A 100 -3.98 13.86 2.46
N ARG A 101 -3.71 13.09 1.39
CA ARG A 101 -2.77 13.47 0.33
C ARG A 101 -3.46 14.27 -0.77
N ALA A 102 -2.67 15.07 -1.47
CA ALA A 102 -3.11 15.67 -2.74
C ALA A 102 -2.97 14.63 -3.85
N PHE A 103 -3.97 14.57 -4.73
CA PHE A 103 -3.98 13.69 -5.88
C PHE A 103 -4.30 14.50 -7.13
N ASP A 104 -3.65 14.17 -8.24
CA ASP A 104 -4.00 14.67 -9.57
C ASP A 104 -4.43 13.50 -10.46
N GLY A 105 -5.53 13.67 -11.17
CA GLY A 105 -6.10 12.68 -12.08
C GLY A 105 -5.52 12.71 -13.48
N SER A 106 -4.57 13.61 -13.75
CA SER A 106 -3.84 13.68 -15.00
C SER A 106 -2.38 14.06 -14.74
N ILE A 107 -1.46 13.14 -15.02
CA ILE A 107 -0.03 13.34 -14.80
C ILE A 107 0.71 13.09 -16.11
N THR A 108 1.47 14.09 -16.59
CA THR A 108 2.36 13.90 -17.74
C THR A 108 3.72 13.39 -17.28
N PHE A 109 4.00 12.11 -17.49
CA PHE A 109 5.32 11.54 -17.24
C PHE A 109 6.36 12.16 -18.17
N LEU A 110 6.07 12.15 -19.48
CA LEU A 110 6.99 12.60 -20.52
C LEU A 110 6.31 13.63 -21.41
N TYR A 111 7.01 14.73 -21.67
CA TYR A 111 6.63 15.73 -22.66
C TYR A 111 7.79 15.98 -23.62
N SER A 112 7.56 15.76 -24.91
CA SER A 112 8.63 15.76 -25.90
C SER A 112 9.82 14.85 -25.51
N GLY A 113 9.51 13.70 -24.92
CA GLY A 113 10.51 12.74 -24.44
C GLY A 113 11.23 13.10 -23.14
N ALA A 114 11.02 14.28 -22.56
CA ALA A 114 11.64 14.69 -21.30
C ALA A 114 10.67 14.56 -20.11
N PHE A 115 11.19 14.42 -18.90
CA PHE A 115 10.37 14.44 -17.67
C PHE A 115 9.65 15.79 -17.55
N ARG A 116 8.36 15.75 -17.23
CA ARG A 116 7.55 16.97 -17.06
C ARG A 116 7.01 17.11 -15.65
N ASP A 117 6.03 16.29 -15.27
CA ASP A 117 5.34 16.39 -13.98
C ASP A 117 5.88 15.34 -12.99
N LEU A 118 7.21 15.30 -12.82
CA LEU A 118 7.90 14.28 -12.04
C LEU A 118 8.90 14.90 -11.05
N SER A 119 8.67 14.69 -9.75
CA SER A 119 9.55 15.18 -8.69
C SER A 119 10.26 14.02 -7.97
N GLY A 120 11.59 14.12 -7.83
CA GLY A 120 12.41 13.08 -7.18
C GLY A 120 12.67 11.84 -8.04
N TRP A 121 12.30 11.86 -9.32
CA TRP A 121 12.55 10.77 -10.27
C TRP A 121 13.90 10.92 -10.96
N THR A 122 14.52 9.79 -11.31
CA THR A 122 15.71 9.74 -12.17
C THR A 122 15.44 8.79 -13.33
N SER A 123 15.76 9.23 -14.56
CA SER A 123 15.51 8.42 -15.77
C SER A 123 16.18 7.05 -15.70
N GLY A 124 15.40 5.99 -15.94
CA GLY A 124 15.86 4.60 -15.91
C GLY A 124 16.09 4.04 -14.51
N VAL A 125 15.77 4.79 -13.46
CA VAL A 125 15.86 4.32 -12.07
C VAL A 125 14.44 4.05 -11.56
N SER A 126 14.28 2.89 -10.91
CA SER A 126 13.01 2.51 -10.31
C SER A 126 12.68 3.39 -9.10
N GLY A 127 11.41 3.75 -8.97
CA GLY A 127 10.85 4.50 -7.86
C GLY A 127 9.42 4.06 -7.56
N TYR A 128 8.83 4.63 -6.52
CA TYR A 128 7.46 4.33 -6.14
C TYR A 128 6.59 5.58 -6.26
N PHE A 129 5.31 5.41 -6.60
CA PHE A 129 4.32 6.45 -6.40
C PHE A 129 3.07 5.88 -5.73
N GLY A 130 2.41 6.72 -4.94
CA GLY A 130 1.08 6.41 -4.41
C GLY A 130 -0.01 6.82 -5.40
N PHE A 131 -1.14 6.13 -5.37
CA PHE A 131 -2.31 6.49 -6.16
C PHE A 131 -3.61 6.23 -5.39
N ARG A 132 -4.71 6.73 -5.93
CA ARG A 132 -6.07 6.36 -5.57
C ARG A 132 -6.85 5.99 -6.83
N PHE A 133 -7.94 5.26 -6.65
CA PHE A 133 -8.96 4.96 -7.65
C PHE A 133 -10.27 4.59 -6.94
N ASP A 134 -11.38 4.55 -7.65
CA ASP A 134 -12.71 4.23 -7.15
C ASP A 134 -13.17 2.86 -7.68
N SER A 135 -13.22 1.87 -6.79
CA SER A 135 -13.79 0.54 -7.06
C SER A 135 -14.78 0.18 -5.96
N GLY A 136 -16.05 0.50 -6.21
CA GLY A 136 -17.10 0.47 -5.18
C GLY A 136 -16.84 1.44 -4.00
N GLY A 137 -15.95 2.42 -4.20
CA GLY A 137 -15.49 3.40 -3.22
C GLY A 137 -13.98 3.66 -3.36
N THR A 138 -13.50 4.80 -2.84
CA THR A 138 -12.09 5.19 -3.00
C THR A 138 -11.16 4.23 -2.28
N LYS A 139 -10.21 3.69 -3.04
CA LYS A 139 -9.11 2.83 -2.61
C LYS A 139 -7.79 3.57 -2.72
N TYR A 140 -6.81 3.13 -1.94
CA TYR A 140 -5.46 3.70 -1.96
C TYR A 140 -4.46 2.61 -2.26
N GLY A 141 -3.50 2.93 -3.12
CA GLY A 141 -2.49 2.01 -3.57
C GLY A 141 -1.14 2.66 -3.79
N TRP A 142 -0.18 1.84 -4.17
CA TRP A 142 1.13 2.26 -4.62
C TRP A 142 1.58 1.38 -5.77
N ALA A 143 2.42 1.92 -6.65
CA ALA A 143 3.06 1.17 -7.72
C ALA A 143 4.55 1.48 -7.77
N GLN A 144 5.34 0.47 -8.14
CA GLN A 144 6.72 0.62 -8.52
C GLN A 144 6.78 0.89 -10.03
N ALA A 145 7.48 1.96 -10.40
CA ALA A 145 7.64 2.35 -11.79
C ALA A 145 9.09 2.63 -12.13
N THR A 146 9.45 2.42 -13.39
CA THR A 146 10.68 2.94 -13.99
C THR A 146 10.29 3.84 -15.15
N VAL A 147 10.55 5.15 -15.01
CA VAL A 147 10.32 6.13 -16.08
C VAL A 147 11.65 6.37 -16.79
N THR A 148 11.69 6.22 -18.10
CA THR A 148 12.89 6.42 -18.92
C THR A 148 12.63 7.49 -19.97
N ALA A 149 13.39 8.58 -19.92
CA ALA A 149 13.31 9.67 -20.89
C ALA A 149 13.52 9.14 -22.32
N ASN A 150 12.79 9.71 -23.27
CA ASN A 150 12.73 9.30 -24.68
C ASN A 150 12.26 7.85 -24.92
N SER A 151 11.77 7.16 -23.89
CA SER A 151 11.37 5.75 -23.98
C SER A 151 9.94 5.55 -23.49
N GLY A 152 9.66 5.76 -22.21
CA GLY A 152 8.33 5.46 -21.64
C GLY A 152 8.35 5.18 -20.16
N VAL A 153 7.31 4.50 -19.68
CA VAL A 153 7.16 4.04 -18.30
C VAL A 153 6.92 2.53 -18.26
N THR A 154 7.54 1.87 -17.30
CA THR A 154 7.30 0.46 -16.98
C THR A 154 6.77 0.37 -15.56
N ILE A 155 5.63 -0.29 -15.38
CA ILE A 155 5.06 -0.63 -14.06
C ILE A 155 5.43 -2.08 -13.78
N THR A 156 6.14 -2.33 -12.68
CA THR A 156 6.68 -3.65 -12.35
C THR A 156 5.86 -4.38 -11.29
N GLU A 157 5.30 -3.64 -10.34
CA GLU A 157 4.48 -4.16 -9.27
C GLU A 157 3.55 -3.06 -8.74
N TRP A 158 2.42 -3.47 -8.19
CA TRP A 158 1.52 -2.58 -7.46
C TRP A 158 0.78 -3.31 -6.36
N ALA A 159 0.28 -2.52 -5.41
CA ALA A 159 -0.58 -3.00 -4.35
C ALA A 159 -1.63 -1.95 -4.02
N TYR A 160 -2.78 -2.40 -3.53
CA TYR A 160 -3.80 -1.52 -2.98
C TYR A 160 -4.51 -2.15 -1.78
N GLU A 161 -5.19 -1.28 -1.03
CA GLU A 161 -6.00 -1.62 0.13
C GLU A 161 -7.49 -1.52 -0.25
N ASP A 162 -8.28 -2.55 0.07
CA ASP A 162 -9.63 -2.74 -0.46
C ASP A 162 -10.75 -2.18 0.45
N SER A 163 -10.44 -1.76 1.68
CA SER A 163 -11.44 -1.17 2.59
C SER A 163 -11.56 0.35 2.46
N GLY A 164 -10.61 0.99 1.78
CA GLY A 164 -10.48 2.45 1.68
C GLY A 164 -9.64 3.07 2.80
N ALA A 165 -8.94 2.25 3.58
CA ALA A 165 -7.95 2.66 4.56
C ALA A 165 -6.65 3.10 3.88
N SER A 166 -5.74 3.69 4.67
CA SER A 166 -4.42 4.07 4.18
C SER A 166 -3.51 2.85 3.97
N ILE A 167 -2.58 2.96 3.01
CA ILE A 167 -1.56 1.95 2.72
C ILE A 167 -0.16 2.53 2.80
N GLU A 168 0.81 1.74 3.24
CA GLU A 168 2.23 2.10 3.21
C GLU A 168 2.90 1.61 1.93
N VAL A 169 3.68 2.50 1.29
CA VAL A 169 4.45 2.19 0.08
C VAL A 169 5.46 1.09 0.34
N GLY A 170 5.53 0.11 -0.55
CA GLY A 170 6.54 -0.96 -0.53
C GLY A 170 6.31 -2.02 0.54
N VAL A 171 5.20 -1.96 1.28
CA VAL A 171 4.80 -3.06 2.16
C VAL A 171 4.21 -4.17 1.29
N VAL A 172 4.90 -5.30 1.22
CA VAL A 172 4.38 -6.52 0.61
C VAL A 172 3.65 -7.31 1.70
N PRO A 173 2.38 -7.71 1.49
CA PRO A 173 1.67 -8.48 2.49
C PRO A 173 2.43 -9.78 2.76
N GLU A 174 2.75 -10.03 4.04
CA GLU A 174 3.21 -11.35 4.43
C GLU A 174 2.10 -12.35 4.07
N PRO A 175 2.42 -13.45 3.34
CA PRO A 175 1.41 -14.46 3.04
C PRO A 175 0.77 -14.87 4.35
N ALA A 176 -0.57 -14.76 4.46
CA ALA A 176 -1.29 -15.08 5.69
C ALA A 176 -0.97 -16.50 6.25
N GLY A 177 -0.46 -17.39 5.39
CA GLY A 177 0.07 -18.71 5.73
C GLY A 177 1.39 -18.74 6.52
N ALA A 178 2.23 -17.70 6.44
CA ALA A 178 3.53 -17.67 7.12
C ALA A 178 3.37 -17.47 8.63
N ALA A 179 2.56 -16.48 9.05
CA ALA A 179 2.29 -16.22 10.46
C ALA A 179 1.47 -17.35 11.12
N THR A 180 0.46 -17.87 10.43
CA THR A 180 -0.32 -19.03 10.90
C THR A 180 0.51 -20.32 10.89
N GLY A 181 1.37 -20.51 9.90
CA GLY A 181 2.30 -21.64 9.81
C GLY A 181 3.32 -21.66 10.94
N LEU A 182 3.88 -20.51 11.32
CA LEU A 182 4.77 -20.40 12.49
C LEU A 182 4.03 -20.68 13.80
N GLY A 183 2.80 -20.19 13.95
CA GLY A 183 1.94 -20.51 15.10
C GLY A 183 1.65 -22.00 15.23
N LEU A 184 1.28 -22.65 14.12
CA LEU A 184 1.02 -24.09 14.08
C LEU A 184 2.30 -24.92 14.29
N LEU A 185 3.44 -24.48 13.77
CA LEU A 185 4.74 -25.13 13.99
C LEU A 185 5.13 -25.07 15.48
N ALA A 186 4.94 -23.92 16.12
CA ALA A 186 5.22 -23.75 17.55
C ALA A 186 4.31 -24.64 18.41
N LEU A 187 3.02 -24.73 18.08
CA LEU A 187 2.07 -25.64 18.74
C LEU A 187 2.43 -27.12 18.50
N GLY A 188 2.84 -27.47 17.29
CA GLY A 188 3.32 -28.81 16.95
C GLY A 188 4.57 -29.21 17.74
N ALA A 189 5.55 -28.30 17.85
CA ALA A 189 6.77 -28.52 18.63
C ALA A 189 6.48 -28.69 20.13
N ALA A 190 5.57 -27.90 20.70
CA ALA A 190 5.13 -28.05 22.08
C ALA A 190 4.43 -29.40 22.32
N GLY A 191 3.57 -29.82 21.38
CA GLY A 191 2.90 -31.13 21.40
C GLY A 191 3.89 -32.30 21.39
N VAL A 192 4.88 -32.28 20.48
CA VAL A 192 5.92 -33.31 20.39
C VAL A 192 6.78 -33.36 21.65
N ARG A 193 7.14 -32.21 22.23
CA ARG A 193 7.91 -32.15 23.48
C ARG A 193 7.16 -32.80 24.65
N ARG A 194 5.86 -32.55 24.78
CA ARG A 194 5.01 -33.15 25.81
C ARG A 194 4.89 -34.67 25.66
N TRP A 195 4.73 -35.15 24.42
CA TRP A 195 4.63 -36.59 24.14
C TRP A 195 5.91 -37.37 24.51
N ARG A 196 7.09 -36.78 24.24
CA ARG A 196 8.38 -37.39 24.59
C ARG A 196 8.55 -37.55 26.11
N GLY A 197 8.08 -36.60 26.91
CA GLY A 197 8.15 -36.68 28.38
C GLY A 197 7.36 -37.84 28.99
N HIS A 198 6.25 -38.26 28.37
CA HIS A 198 5.42 -39.36 28.88
C HIS A 198 5.98 -40.77 28.64
N ARG A 199 6.98 -40.94 27.75
CA ARG A 199 7.60 -42.25 27.50
C ARG A 199 8.71 -42.61 28.50
N SER A 200 9.33 -41.61 29.11
CA SER A 200 10.42 -41.80 30.07
C SER A 200 9.96 -42.23 31.46
N SER A 201 8.66 -42.21 31.75
CA SER A 201 8.09 -42.57 33.06
C SER A 201 7.48 -43.98 33.11
N ARG A 202 7.83 -44.86 32.15
CA ARG A 202 7.23 -46.20 31.99
C ARG A 202 8.24 -47.36 32.03
N SER A 203 9.48 -47.12 32.46
CA SER A 203 10.47 -48.14 32.83
C SER A 203 10.64 -48.21 34.33
#